data_AF-A0A0V1P6Q8-F1
#
_entry.id   AF-A0A0V1P6Q8-F1
#
_cell.length_a   1.000
_cell.length_b   1.000
_cell.length_c   1.000
_cell.angle_alpha   90.00
_cell.angle_beta   90.00
_cell.angle_gamma   90.00
#
_symmetry.space_group_name_H-M   'P 1'
#
loop_
_entity.id
_entity.type
_entity.pdbx_description
1 polymer ?
#
loop_
_entity_poly.entity_id
_entity_poly.type
_entity_poly.pdbx_seq_one_letter_code
_entity_poly.pdbx_strand_id
1 'polypeptide(L)'
;MADNLHLVLNERGNYNLVHEGRVYNLKRTNMEDKQWVCRRVKKGCRDSIYTNLDVNGILSSDSHADDCTPDNDIFYKMEKKNALKRRAAEEMKTAPQICREASSASADLETAGQFLAYKSVKTAMYKKRAQKFPRLPSTRQQLEIPPHW
;
A
#
# COMPACT_ATOMS: atom_id res chain seq x y z
N MET A 1 -32.74 10.63 0.78
CA MET A 1 -31.94 9.90 1.79
C MET A 1 -30.54 9.79 1.21
N ALA A 2 -29.47 10.01 1.98
CA ALA A 2 -28.13 9.89 1.43
C ALA A 2 -27.84 8.41 1.17
N ASP A 3 -27.50 8.05 -0.06
CA ASP A 3 -27.10 6.69 -0.40
C ASP A 3 -25.84 6.35 0.41
N ASN A 4 -25.85 5.22 1.13
CA ASN A 4 -24.73 4.81 1.99
C ASN A 4 -23.56 4.29 1.14
N LEU A 5 -22.87 5.21 0.48
CA LEU A 5 -21.66 4.95 -0.31
C LEU A 5 -20.43 5.06 0.57
N HIS A 6 -19.60 4.02 0.60
CA HIS A 6 -18.38 4.02 1.39
C HIS A 6 -17.18 3.57 0.54
N LEU A 7 -16.18 4.45 0.41
CA LEU A 7 -14.94 4.14 -0.31
C LEU A 7 -13.90 3.50 0.61
N VAL A 8 -13.33 2.38 0.17
CA VAL A 8 -12.34 1.62 0.94
C VAL A 8 -11.09 1.39 0.11
N LEU A 9 -9.93 1.75 0.66
CA LEU A 9 -8.64 1.41 0.07
C LEU A 9 -8.47 -0.11 0.00
N ASN A 10 -8.11 -0.61 -1.17
CA ASN A 10 -7.83 -2.01 -1.42
C ASN A 10 -6.32 -2.31 -1.33
N GLU A 11 -5.98 -3.59 -1.47
CA GLU A 11 -4.60 -4.06 -1.33
C GLU A 11 -3.67 -3.58 -2.44
N ARG A 12 -4.24 -3.20 -3.59
CA ARG A 12 -3.52 -2.67 -4.76
C ARG A 12 -3.33 -1.15 -4.69
N GLY A 13 -3.77 -0.51 -3.60
CA GLY A 13 -3.70 0.95 -3.44
C GLY A 13 -4.80 1.72 -4.17
N ASN A 14 -5.76 1.03 -4.79
CA ASN A 14 -6.93 1.64 -5.43
C ASN A 14 -8.12 1.66 -4.46
N TYR A 15 -9.20 2.34 -4.81
CA TYR A 15 -10.43 2.35 -4.03
C TYR A 15 -11.45 1.33 -4.55
N ASN A 16 -12.13 0.67 -3.62
CA ASN A 16 -13.35 -0.07 -3.88
C ASN A 16 -14.53 0.72 -3.31
N LEU A 17 -15.67 0.64 -3.99
CA LEU A 17 -16.93 1.17 -3.49
C LEU A 17 -17.65 0.08 -2.69
N VAL A 18 -18.24 0.46 -1.57
CA VAL A 18 -19.11 -0.38 -0.76
C VAL A 18 -20.49 0.25 -0.72
N HIS A 19 -21.47 -0.54 -1.12
CA HIS A 19 -22.89 -0.18 -1.14
C HIS A 19 -23.70 -1.44 -0.77
N GLU A 20 -24.66 -1.30 0.14
CA GLU A 20 -25.49 -2.43 0.62
C GLU A 20 -24.70 -3.67 1.10
N GLY A 21 -23.54 -3.45 1.74
CA GLY A 21 -22.67 -4.53 2.21
C GLY A 21 -21.97 -5.32 1.11
N ARG A 22 -22.04 -4.86 -0.15
CA ARG A 22 -21.35 -5.47 -1.29
C ARG A 22 -20.21 -4.59 -1.78
N VAL A 23 -19.18 -5.25 -2.30
CA VAL A 23 -17.95 -4.58 -2.76
C VAL A 23 -17.96 -4.48 -4.28
N TYR A 24 -17.67 -3.28 -4.78
CA TYR A 24 -17.56 -2.96 -6.19
C TYR A 24 -16.15 -2.48 -6.52
N ASN A 25 -15.65 -2.90 -7.67
CA ASN A 25 -14.36 -2.46 -8.18
C ASN A 25 -14.57 -1.39 -9.24
N LEU A 26 -13.76 -0.34 -9.20
CA LEU A 26 -13.76 0.67 -10.26
C LEU A 26 -13.37 0.02 -11.59
N LYS A 27 -14.23 0.14 -12.61
CA LYS A 27 -13.97 -0.38 -13.95
C LYS A 27 -13.62 0.73 -14.93
N ARG A 28 -14.35 1.85 -14.87
CA ARG A 28 -14.15 2.99 -15.76
C ARG A 28 -14.37 4.30 -15.01
N THR A 29 -13.68 5.34 -15.46
CA THR A 29 -13.93 6.73 -15.09
C THR A 29 -14.10 7.48 -16.40
N ASN A 30 -15.28 8.03 -16.62
CA ASN A 30 -15.56 8.87 -17.79
C ASN A 30 -15.45 10.35 -17.40
N MET A 31 -15.91 11.25 -18.26
CA MET A 31 -15.81 12.69 -18.00
C MET A 31 -16.70 13.15 -16.84
N GLU A 32 -17.83 12.48 -16.60
CA GLU A 32 -18.85 12.94 -15.65
C GLU A 32 -19.15 11.90 -14.55
N ASP A 33 -18.80 10.63 -14.78
CA ASP A 33 -19.19 9.53 -13.91
C ASP A 33 -18.08 8.46 -13.75
N LYS A 34 -18.36 7.54 -12.84
CA LYS A 34 -17.55 6.36 -12.56
C LYS A 34 -18.42 5.12 -12.60
N GLN A 35 -17.96 4.13 -13.36
CA GLN A 35 -18.58 2.82 -13.40
C GLN A 35 -17.88 1.88 -12.42
N TRP A 36 -18.65 1.32 -11.51
CA TRP A 36 -18.25 0.35 -10.50
C TRP A 36 -18.92 -0.99 -10.80
N VAL A 37 -18.18 -2.08 -10.81
CA VAL A 37 -18.73 -3.42 -11.07
C VAL A 37 -18.62 -4.30 -9.85
N CYS A 38 -19.68 -5.08 -9.59
CA CYS A 38 -19.71 -5.99 -8.48
C CYS A 38 -18.47 -6.90 -8.49
N ARG A 39 -17.85 -7.11 -7.33
CA ARG A 39 -16.69 -8.01 -7.23
C ARG A 39 -17.00 -9.45 -7.65
N ARG A 40 -18.27 -9.84 -7.57
CA ARG A 40 -18.75 -11.18 -7.86
C ARG A 40 -19.13 -11.40 -9.33
N VAL A 41 -18.64 -10.57 -10.27
CA VAL A 41 -18.78 -10.79 -11.72
C VAL A 41 -18.38 -12.19 -12.16
N LYS A 42 -17.29 -12.74 -11.60
CA LYS A 42 -16.86 -14.12 -11.90
C LYS A 42 -17.80 -15.21 -11.39
N LYS A 43 -18.67 -14.88 -10.43
CA LYS A 43 -19.73 -15.75 -9.90
C LYS A 43 -21.08 -15.51 -10.56
N GLY A 44 -21.14 -14.72 -11.64
CA GLY A 44 -22.38 -14.47 -12.39
C GLY A 44 -23.08 -13.15 -12.07
N CYS A 45 -22.68 -12.42 -11.02
CA CYS A 45 -23.30 -11.14 -10.69
C CYS A 45 -22.83 -10.03 -11.65
N ARG A 46 -23.71 -9.58 -12.54
CA ARG A 46 -23.40 -8.54 -13.54
C ARG A 46 -23.68 -7.11 -13.06
N ASP A 47 -24.09 -6.97 -11.81
CA ASP A 47 -24.46 -5.69 -11.24
C ASP A 47 -23.36 -4.62 -11.33
N SER A 48 -23.78 -3.40 -11.62
CA SER A 48 -22.93 -2.24 -11.73
C SER A 48 -23.60 -0.99 -11.16
N ILE A 49 -22.79 -0.12 -10.58
CA ILE A 49 -23.21 1.18 -10.04
C ILE A 49 -22.48 2.26 -10.82
N TYR A 50 -23.22 3.29 -11.22
CA TYR A 50 -22.69 4.51 -11.77
C TYR A 50 -22.82 5.61 -10.72
N THR A 51 -21.70 6.23 -10.39
CA THR A 51 -21.66 7.37 -9.47
C THR A 51 -21.10 8.59 -10.18
N ASN A 52 -21.33 9.77 -9.64
CA ASN A 52 -20.53 10.94 -10.00
C ASN A 52 -19.03 10.74 -9.67
N LEU A 53 -18.19 11.64 -10.18
CA LEU A 53 -16.73 11.57 -10.04
C LEU A 53 -16.24 11.54 -8.59
N ASP A 54 -16.89 12.29 -7.71
CA ASP A 54 -16.62 12.39 -6.28
C ASP A 54 -17.33 11.32 -5.44
N VAL A 55 -18.13 10.46 -6.09
CA VAL A 55 -18.75 9.28 -5.46
C VAL A 55 -19.64 9.66 -4.27
N ASN A 56 -20.37 10.78 -4.39
CA ASN A 56 -21.26 11.28 -3.35
C ASN A 56 -22.72 10.83 -3.54
N GLY A 57 -23.06 10.31 -4.73
CA GLY A 57 -24.41 9.87 -5.08
C GLY A 57 -24.42 8.84 -6.20
N ILE A 58 -25.45 8.00 -6.19
CA ILE A 58 -25.70 7.02 -7.25
C ILE A 58 -26.49 7.69 -8.37
N LEU A 59 -25.97 7.63 -9.60
CA LEU A 59 -26.64 8.09 -10.81
C LEU A 59 -27.57 7.00 -11.36
N SER A 60 -27.09 5.76 -11.35
CA SER A 60 -27.85 4.57 -11.70
C SER A 60 -27.21 3.31 -11.12
N SER A 61 -28.01 2.27 -10.93
CA SER A 61 -27.54 0.95 -10.51
C SER A 61 -28.33 -0.14 -11.21
N ASP A 62 -27.66 -1.23 -11.56
CA ASP A 62 -28.33 -2.45 -11.99
C ASP A 62 -28.89 -3.20 -10.76
N SER A 63 -29.60 -4.30 -11.01
CA SER A 63 -30.02 -5.22 -9.94
C SER A 63 -29.03 -6.36 -9.79
N HIS A 64 -28.86 -6.81 -8.56
CA HIS A 64 -28.11 -8.02 -8.27
C HIS A 64 -28.81 -9.29 -8.79
N ALA A 65 -27.99 -10.31 -9.05
CA ALA A 65 -28.49 -11.68 -9.14
C ALA A 65 -28.96 -12.14 -7.76
N ASP A 66 -29.99 -12.99 -7.71
CA ASP A 66 -30.62 -13.47 -6.47
C ASP A 66 -29.63 -14.15 -5.50
N ASP A 67 -28.58 -14.77 -6.03
CA ASP A 67 -27.54 -15.46 -5.27
C ASP A 67 -26.36 -14.55 -4.85
N CYS A 68 -26.41 -13.26 -5.18
CA CYS A 68 -25.34 -12.31 -4.84
C CYS A 68 -25.42 -11.88 -3.37
N THR A 69 -24.85 -12.72 -2.49
CA THR A 69 -24.79 -12.41 -1.06
C THR A 69 -23.85 -11.24 -0.74
N PRO A 70 -24.06 -10.51 0.38
CA PRO A 70 -23.15 -9.47 0.83
C PRO A 70 -21.72 -9.97 1.12
N ASP A 71 -20.75 -9.05 1.05
CA ASP A 71 -19.30 -9.28 1.22
C ASP A 71 -18.82 -8.81 2.61
N ASN A 72 -19.65 -8.96 3.65
CA ASN A 72 -19.42 -8.39 4.99
C ASN A 72 -18.03 -8.72 5.59
N ASP A 73 -17.58 -9.97 5.50
CA ASP A 73 -16.26 -10.38 6.02
C ASP A 73 -15.10 -9.67 5.28
N ILE A 74 -15.22 -9.52 3.96
CA ILE A 74 -14.20 -8.86 3.14
C ILE A 74 -14.17 -7.37 3.47
N PHE A 75 -15.34 -6.74 3.56
CA PHE A 75 -15.45 -5.33 3.93
C PHE A 75 -14.84 -5.09 5.31
N TYR A 76 -15.21 -5.89 6.31
CA TYR A 76 -14.67 -5.83 7.67
C TYR A 76 -13.14 -5.94 7.69
N LYS A 77 -12.57 -6.91 6.96
CA LYS A 77 -11.12 -7.08 6.85
C LYS A 77 -10.43 -5.87 6.23
N MET A 78 -10.99 -5.31 5.16
CA MET A 78 -10.43 -4.12 4.51
C MET A 78 -10.47 -2.89 5.44
N GLU A 79 -11.58 -2.68 6.14
CA GLU A 79 -11.76 -1.58 7.07
C GLU A 79 -10.75 -1.65 8.23
N LYS A 80 -10.60 -2.82 8.86
CA LYS A 80 -9.62 -3.03 9.94
C LYS A 80 -8.19 -2.78 9.48
N LYS A 81 -7.83 -3.27 8.28
CA LYS A 81 -6.49 -3.04 7.69
C LYS A 81 -6.24 -1.55 7.41
N ASN A 82 -7.24 -0.82 6.92
CA ASN A 82 -7.12 0.61 6.66
C ASN A 82 -7.05 1.43 7.94
N ALA A 83 -7.78 1.04 8.99
CA ALA A 83 -7.66 1.64 10.32
C ALA A 83 -6.24 1.47 10.88
N LEU A 84 -5.64 0.29 10.74
CA LEU A 84 -4.26 0.05 11.17
C LEU A 84 -3.25 0.89 10.37
N LYS A 85 -3.39 0.96 9.04
CA LYS A 85 -2.54 1.81 8.19
C LYS A 85 -2.61 3.28 8.59
N ARG A 86 -3.80 3.79 8.90
CA ARG A 86 -3.99 5.16 9.39
C ARG A 86 -3.25 5.41 10.70
N ARG A 87 -3.34 4.48 11.67
CA ARG A 87 -2.62 4.57 12.94
C ARG A 87 -1.11 4.59 12.73
N ALA A 88 -0.58 3.66 11.92
CA ALA A 88 0.84 3.61 11.60
C ALA A 88 1.34 4.88 10.89
N ALA A 89 0.56 5.44 9.97
CA ALA A 89 0.90 6.69 9.31
C ALA A 89 0.94 7.88 10.28
N GLU A 90 0.04 7.91 11.27
CA GLU A 90 0.03 8.94 12.30
C GLU A 90 1.23 8.83 13.26
N GLU A 91 1.58 7.61 13.67
CA GLU A 91 2.78 7.35 14.48
C GLU A 91 4.06 7.76 13.73
N MET A 92 4.16 7.45 12.43
CA MET A 92 5.31 7.84 11.60
C MET A 92 5.47 9.36 11.46
N LYS A 93 4.41 10.16 11.56
CA LYS A 93 4.53 11.63 11.58
C LYS A 93 5.25 12.13 12.84
N THR A 94 5.08 11.42 13.95
CA THR A 94 5.61 11.83 15.27
C THR A 94 7.04 11.34 15.49
N ALA A 95 7.46 10.26 14.81
CA ALA A 95 8.79 9.66 14.97
C ALA A 95 9.97 10.61 14.66
N PRO A 96 9.95 11.45 13.60
CA PRO A 96 11.01 12.42 13.35
C PRO A 96 11.11 13.51 14.42
N GLN A 97 9.97 13.90 14.99
CA GLN A 97 9.90 14.94 16.03
C GLN A 97 10.51 14.43 17.34
N ILE A 98 10.20 13.18 17.73
CA ILE A 98 10.80 12.52 18.89
C ILE A 98 12.33 12.38 18.72
N CYS A 99 12.80 11.97 17.54
CA CYS A 99 14.24 11.88 17.27
C CYS A 99 14.95 13.23 17.35
N ARG A 100 14.33 14.31 16.85
CA ARG A 100 14.88 15.66 16.92
C ARG A 100 14.95 16.14 18.37
N GLU A 101 13.87 16.00 19.13
CA GLU A 101 13.81 16.39 20.55
C GLU A 101 14.82 15.61 21.38
N ALA A 102 14.93 14.29 21.16
CA ALA A 102 15.94 13.46 21.81
C ALA A 102 17.37 13.86 21.44
N SER A 103 17.65 14.19 20.18
CA SER A 103 18.99 14.66 19.73
C SER A 103 19.33 16.04 20.29
N SER A 104 18.34 16.92 20.43
CA SER A 104 18.52 18.24 21.04
C SER A 104 18.73 18.15 22.55
N ALA A 105 18.10 17.19 23.22
CA ALA A 105 18.33 16.91 24.64
C ALA A 105 19.65 16.16 24.90
N SER A 106 20.14 15.36 23.96
CA SER A 106 21.37 14.56 24.08
C SER A 106 22.64 15.30 23.60
N ALA A 107 22.64 16.63 23.61
CA ALA A 107 23.76 17.47 23.17
C ALA A 107 24.98 17.44 24.11
N ASP A 108 25.32 16.26 24.65
CA ASP A 108 26.60 16.00 25.29
C ASP A 108 27.64 15.58 24.23
N LEU A 109 28.75 16.31 24.23
CA LEU A 109 29.87 16.27 23.28
C LEU A 109 30.41 14.84 23.02
N GLU A 110 30.25 13.91 23.96
CA GLU A 110 30.70 12.51 23.84
C GLU A 110 29.93 11.69 22.79
N THR A 111 28.64 11.98 22.55
CA THR A 111 27.80 11.15 21.66
C THR A 111 28.13 11.39 20.17
N ALA A 112 28.63 12.57 19.82
CA ALA A 112 29.04 12.90 18.46
C ALA A 112 30.24 12.04 17.99
N GLY A 113 31.14 11.67 18.90
CA GLY A 113 32.27 10.77 18.63
C GLY A 113 31.81 9.34 18.29
N GLN A 114 30.75 8.85 18.95
CA GLN A 114 30.21 7.52 18.73
C GLN A 114 29.58 7.37 17.35
N PHE A 115 28.93 8.42 16.82
CA PHE A 115 28.34 8.38 15.47
C PHE A 115 29.40 8.36 14.36
N LEU A 116 30.50 9.08 14.55
CA LEU A 116 31.66 9.03 13.65
C LEU A 116 32.33 7.66 13.68
N ALA A 117 32.46 7.04 14.86
CA ALA A 117 32.96 5.68 15.02
C ALA A 117 32.05 4.63 14.38
N TYR A 118 30.73 4.75 14.53
CA TYR A 118 29.78 3.85 13.86
C TYR A 118 29.88 3.93 12.33
N LYS A 119 29.98 5.14 11.76
CA LYS A 119 30.15 5.33 10.31
C LYS A 119 31.47 4.73 9.80
N SER A 120 32.57 4.88 10.54
CA SER A 120 33.87 4.34 10.14
C SER A 120 33.90 2.81 10.19
N VAL A 121 33.38 2.20 11.26
CA VAL A 121 33.26 0.74 11.41
C VAL A 121 32.36 0.15 10.33
N LYS A 122 31.20 0.76 10.07
CA LYS A 122 30.28 0.33 9.01
C LYS A 122 30.95 0.37 7.64
N THR A 123 31.66 1.46 7.32
CA THR A 123 32.37 1.62 6.04
C THR A 123 33.47 0.58 5.87
N ALA A 124 34.26 0.34 6.92
CA ALA A 124 35.31 -0.68 6.91
C ALA A 124 34.76 -2.09 6.70
N MET A 125 33.66 -2.44 7.38
CA MET A 125 32.99 -3.73 7.25
C MET A 125 32.48 -3.97 5.81
N TYR A 126 31.78 -2.99 5.22
CA TYR A 126 31.27 -3.13 3.86
C TYR A 126 32.40 -3.18 2.82
N LYS A 127 33.50 -2.43 3.01
CA LYS A 127 34.69 -2.54 2.16
C LYS A 127 35.33 -3.93 2.22
N LYS A 128 35.52 -4.50 3.42
CA LYS A 128 36.04 -5.86 3.58
C LYS A 128 35.14 -6.92 2.95
N ARG A 129 33.82 -6.75 3.06
CA ARG A 129 32.85 -7.63 2.37
C ARG A 129 32.93 -7.53 0.85
N ALA A 130 33.05 -6.33 0.30
CA ALA A 130 33.20 -6.11 -1.15
C ALA A 130 34.52 -6.65 -1.71
N GLN A 131 35.59 -6.70 -0.90
CA GLN A 131 36.85 -7.35 -1.27
C GLN A 131 36.74 -8.88 -1.27
N LYS A 132 36.00 -9.45 -0.30
CA LYS A 132 35.79 -10.90 -0.20
C LYS A 132 34.82 -11.43 -1.26
N PHE A 133 33.86 -10.61 -1.67
CA PHE A 133 32.89 -10.93 -2.70
C PHE A 133 32.88 -9.80 -3.74
N PRO A 134 33.79 -9.86 -4.74
CA PRO A 134 33.78 -8.91 -5.85
C PRO A 134 32.40 -8.87 -6.49
N ARG A 135 31.94 -7.68 -6.88
CA ARG A 135 30.67 -7.55 -7.59
C ARG A 135 30.76 -8.34 -8.88
N LEU A 136 29.76 -9.18 -9.13
CA LEU A 136 29.63 -9.85 -10.41
C LEU A 136 29.52 -8.79 -11.52
N PRO A 137 30.12 -9.03 -12.69
CA PRO A 137 29.99 -8.13 -13.82
C PRO A 137 28.51 -7.87 -14.15
N SER A 138 28.18 -6.63 -14.51
CA SER A 138 26.80 -6.23 -14.82
C SER A 138 26.21 -6.96 -16.04
N THR A 139 27.06 -7.59 -16.86
CA THR A 139 26.66 -8.24 -18.11
C THR A 139 27.05 -9.71 -18.11
N ARG A 140 26.11 -10.59 -18.49
CA ARG A 140 26.32 -12.06 -18.55
C ARG A 140 27.41 -12.53 -19.50
N GLN A 141 27.85 -11.67 -20.44
CA GLN A 141 28.89 -11.99 -21.42
C GLN A 141 30.31 -12.10 -20.79
N GLN A 142 30.51 -11.64 -19.56
CA GLN A 142 31.81 -11.66 -18.89
C GLN A 142 31.96 -12.80 -17.87
N LEU A 143 30.98 -13.69 -17.77
CA LEU A 143 31.02 -14.86 -16.90
C LEU A 143 31.36 -16.09 -17.75
N GLU A 144 32.64 -16.28 -18.07
CA GLU A 144 33.13 -17.55 -18.61
C GLU A 144 33.26 -18.57 -17.49
N ILE A 145 32.61 -19.72 -17.65
CA ILE A 145 32.74 -20.86 -16.74
C ILE A 145 34.01 -21.62 -17.14
N PRO A 146 35.02 -21.77 -16.26
CA PRO A 146 36.21 -22.54 -16.58
C PRO A 146 35.85 -23.98 -16.94
N PRO A 147 36.42 -24.56 -18.01
CA PRO A 147 36.01 -25.87 -18.54
C PRO A 147 36.53 -27.09 -17.74
N HIS A 148 36.96 -26.93 -16.49
CA HIS A 148 37.42 -28.06 -15.67
C HIS A 148 36.98 -27.91 -14.21
N TRP A 149 36.54 -29.05 -13.65
CA TRP A 149 36.26 -29.28 -12.24
C TRP A 149 37.46 -30.00 -11.62
#